data_AF-H0EZ08-F1
#
_entry.id   AF-H0EZ08-F1
#
_cell.length_a   1.000
_cell.length_b   1.000
_cell.length_c   1.000
_cell.angle_alpha   90.00
_cell.angle_beta   90.00
_cell.angle_gamma   90.00
#
_symmetry.space_group_name_H-M   'P 1'
#
loop_
_entity.id
_entity.type
_entity.pdbx_description
1 polymer ?
#
loop_
_entity_poly.entity_id
_entity_poly.type
_entity_poly.pdbx_seq_one_letter_code
_entity_poly.pdbx_strand_id
1 'polypeptide(L)'
;MSWQGHVEKTNDRDYEVEERRYRTMEAASTRLQKEAKGYLDSLRAMTASQMRIAETIDAFYGDAGAKDGVSRSYKQAVEDLDAETIKALDGPYRTTVLEPISRFCAYFPDINECIKKRNHKLLDYDAMRAKVKKLVEKPDKDVTKLPRAEKETEMAKAAYEQLNEQLFTELPQLIDLRVPYLDPSFEALTQIPETNMRKDILIAGWKKCYRKFGI
;
A
#
# COMPACT_ATOMS: atom_id res chain seq x y z
N MET A 1 7.00 8.13 45.20
CA MET A 1 8.05 7.79 44.20
C MET A 1 7.74 6.41 43.64
N SER A 2 7.21 6.31 42.42
CA SER A 2 6.84 5.06 41.77
C SER A 2 8.06 4.46 41.05
N TRP A 3 8.55 3.32 41.53
CA TRP A 3 9.54 2.52 40.82
C TRP A 3 8.86 1.80 39.66
N GLN A 4 8.89 2.40 38.47
CA GLN A 4 8.64 1.68 37.22
C GLN A 4 9.85 0.77 37.00
N GLY A 5 9.70 -0.51 37.36
CA GLY A 5 10.73 -1.52 37.15
C GLY A 5 11.15 -1.54 35.69
N HIS A 6 12.43 -1.26 35.43
CA HIS A 6 13.03 -1.40 34.11
C HIS A 6 12.95 -2.88 33.71
N VAL A 7 11.99 -3.22 32.85
CA VAL A 7 11.95 -4.50 32.16
C VAL A 7 13.09 -4.48 31.14
N GLU A 8 13.97 -5.47 31.19
CA GLU A 8 15.05 -5.64 30.21
C GLU A 8 14.41 -5.89 28.85
N LYS A 9 14.62 -4.98 27.90
CA LYS A 9 14.01 -5.06 26.57
C LYS A 9 14.84 -5.95 25.66
N THR A 10 14.18 -6.88 24.99
CA THR A 10 14.79 -7.61 23.88
C THR A 10 15.00 -6.65 22.70
N ASN A 11 16.17 -6.74 22.04
CA ASN A 11 16.60 -5.83 20.97
C ASN A 11 16.85 -6.61 19.68
N ASP A 12 15.92 -6.52 18.73
CA ASP A 12 15.98 -7.23 17.44
C ASP A 12 16.27 -6.25 16.30
N ARG A 13 17.51 -5.75 16.26
CA ARG A 13 17.93 -4.71 15.30
C ARG A 13 17.72 -5.12 13.85
N ASP A 14 17.95 -6.39 13.52
CA ASP A 14 17.84 -6.86 12.14
C ASP A 14 16.37 -6.93 11.69
N TYR A 15 15.46 -7.40 12.56
CA TYR A 15 14.02 -7.34 12.30
C TYR A 15 13.53 -5.88 12.19
N GLU A 16 14.00 -4.97 13.06
CA GLU A 16 13.61 -3.56 13.01
C GLU A 16 13.99 -2.89 11.68
N VAL A 17 15.12 -3.29 11.08
CA VAL A 17 15.51 -2.84 9.74
C VAL A 17 14.52 -3.32 8.70
N GLU A 18 14.16 -4.61 8.72
CA GLU A 18 13.22 -5.18 7.75
C GLU A 18 11.79 -4.64 7.92
N GLU A 19 11.31 -4.47 9.15
CA GLU A 19 10.04 -3.79 9.41
C GLU A 19 10.07 -2.36 8.85
N ARG A 20 11.15 -1.60 9.06
CA ARG A 20 11.25 -0.23 8.54
C ARG A 20 11.23 -0.19 7.01
N ARG A 21 11.90 -1.15 6.34
CA ARG A 21 11.86 -1.28 4.88
C ARG A 21 10.44 -1.60 4.41
N TYR A 22 9.76 -2.53 5.06
CA TYR A 22 8.36 -2.87 4.80
C TYR A 22 7.45 -1.65 4.94
N ARG A 23 7.53 -0.90 6.05
CA ARG A 23 6.73 0.32 6.28
C ARG A 23 6.94 1.37 5.21
N THR A 24 8.17 1.51 4.72
CA THR A 24 8.49 2.44 3.64
C THR A 24 7.82 2.02 2.32
N MET A 25 7.86 0.72 2.00
CA MET A 25 7.19 0.17 0.82
C MET A 25 5.66 0.26 0.94
N GLU A 26 5.09 -0.09 2.09
CA GLU A 26 3.66 -0.01 2.40
C GLU A 26 3.14 1.41 2.13
N ALA A 27 3.76 2.42 2.76
CA ALA A 27 3.37 3.81 2.60
C ALA A 27 3.47 4.30 1.14
N ALA A 28 4.54 3.89 0.43
CA ALA A 28 4.71 4.23 -0.98
C ALA A 28 3.64 3.57 -1.87
N SER A 29 3.29 2.31 -1.61
CA SER A 29 2.32 1.54 -2.38
C SER A 29 0.88 2.01 -2.14
N THR A 30 0.50 2.30 -0.89
CA THR A 30 -0.80 2.90 -0.58
C THR A 30 -0.95 4.29 -1.19
N ARG A 31 0.12 5.08 -1.19
CA ARG A 31 0.11 6.37 -1.90
C ARG A 31 -0.07 6.15 -3.40
N LEU A 32 0.68 5.23 -4.01
CA LEU A 32 0.53 4.89 -5.42
C LEU A 32 -0.92 4.49 -5.75
N GLN A 33 -1.55 3.65 -4.93
CA GLN A 33 -2.96 3.26 -5.10
C GLN A 33 -3.90 4.48 -5.11
N LYS A 34 -3.72 5.40 -4.16
CA LYS A 34 -4.51 6.62 -4.05
C LYS A 34 -4.34 7.52 -5.28
N GLU A 35 -3.10 7.75 -5.71
CA GLU A 35 -2.81 8.58 -6.88
C GLU A 35 -3.32 7.92 -8.18
N ALA A 36 -3.16 6.60 -8.31
CA ALA A 36 -3.65 5.85 -9.47
C ALA A 36 -5.18 5.92 -9.59
N LYS A 37 -5.91 5.82 -8.47
CA LYS A 37 -7.35 6.04 -8.44
C LYS A 37 -7.71 7.49 -8.77
N GLY A 38 -7.04 8.45 -8.14
CA GLY A 38 -7.27 9.87 -8.36
C GLY A 38 -7.05 10.31 -9.81
N TYR A 39 -6.08 9.71 -10.50
CA TYR A 39 -5.87 9.92 -11.93
C TYR A 39 -7.08 9.47 -12.77
N LEU A 40 -7.59 8.26 -12.53
CA LEU A 40 -8.77 7.74 -13.24
C LEU A 40 -10.02 8.60 -12.96
N ASP A 41 -10.24 8.97 -11.70
CA ASP A 41 -11.36 9.82 -11.30
C ASP A 41 -11.27 11.21 -11.95
N SER A 42 -10.06 11.77 -12.07
CA SER A 42 -9.82 13.06 -12.73
C SER A 42 -10.11 13.00 -14.24
N LEU A 43 -9.73 11.90 -14.91
CA LEU A 43 -10.03 11.70 -16.33
C LEU A 43 -11.54 11.61 -16.58
N ARG A 44 -12.26 10.84 -15.76
CA ARG A 44 -13.73 10.77 -15.82
C ARG A 44 -14.37 12.14 -15.61
N ALA A 45 -13.89 12.89 -14.61
CA ALA A 45 -14.40 14.23 -14.33
C ALA A 45 -14.14 15.23 -15.46
N MET A 46 -12.98 15.12 -16.13
CA MET A 46 -12.63 15.93 -17.30
C MET A 46 -13.57 15.65 -18.45
N THR A 47 -13.79 14.38 -18.80
CA THR A 47 -14.64 13.99 -19.93
C THR A 47 -16.10 14.39 -19.70
N ALA A 48 -16.61 14.19 -18.48
CA ALA A 48 -17.92 14.70 -18.09
C ALA A 48 -18.04 16.24 -18.15
N SER A 49 -16.95 16.96 -17.89
CA SER A 49 -16.93 18.43 -18.01
C SER A 49 -16.92 18.89 -19.46
N GLN A 50 -16.17 18.20 -20.33
CA GLN A 50 -16.17 18.44 -21.77
C GLN A 50 -17.57 18.25 -22.35
N MET A 51 -18.28 17.21 -21.92
CA MET A 51 -19.66 16.96 -22.33
C MET A 51 -20.59 18.13 -21.97
N ARG A 52 -20.56 18.60 -20.72
CA ARG A 52 -21.37 19.76 -20.29
C ARG A 52 -21.07 21.04 -21.07
N ILE A 53 -19.80 21.28 -21.41
CA ILE A 53 -19.42 22.42 -22.26
C ILE A 53 -20.05 22.28 -23.64
N ALA A 54 -19.99 21.10 -24.24
CA ALA A 54 -20.58 20.84 -25.55
C ALA A 54 -22.11 20.97 -25.56
N GLU A 55 -22.79 20.47 -24.53
CA GLU A 55 -24.23 20.68 -24.33
C GLU A 55 -24.58 22.17 -24.22
N THR A 56 -23.78 22.94 -23.47
CA THR A 56 -23.98 24.38 -23.31
C THR A 56 -23.80 25.10 -24.64
N ILE A 57 -22.74 24.80 -25.39
CA ILE A 57 -22.51 25.37 -26.73
C ILE A 57 -23.66 25.05 -27.67
N ASP A 58 -24.15 23.81 -27.68
CA ASP A 58 -25.28 23.42 -28.51
C ASP A 58 -26.58 24.13 -28.11
N ALA A 59 -26.81 24.36 -26.81
CA ALA A 59 -27.97 25.14 -26.34
C ALA A 59 -27.94 26.61 -26.81
N PHE A 60 -26.76 27.25 -26.83
CA PHE A 60 -26.63 28.64 -27.30
C PHE A 60 -26.69 28.78 -28.82
N TYR A 61 -26.04 27.87 -29.54
CA TYR A 61 -25.80 28.02 -30.98
C TYR A 61 -26.64 27.10 -31.87
N GLY A 62 -27.20 26.02 -31.32
CA GLY A 62 -27.90 24.96 -32.08
C GLY A 62 -29.29 25.34 -32.58
N ASP A 63 -30.08 26.07 -31.78
CA ASP A 63 -31.42 26.52 -32.20
C ASP A 63 -31.51 28.05 -32.42
N ALA A 64 -30.61 28.84 -31.81
CA ALA A 64 -30.67 30.31 -31.82
C ALA A 64 -29.54 31.02 -32.60
N GLY A 65 -28.43 30.35 -32.93
CA GLY A 65 -27.19 31.01 -33.36
C GLY A 65 -26.85 30.95 -34.86
N ALA A 66 -26.80 29.75 -35.44
CA ALA A 66 -26.41 29.55 -36.85
C ALA A 66 -27.05 28.28 -37.45
N LYS A 67 -27.60 28.37 -38.67
CA LYS A 67 -28.22 27.23 -39.39
C LYS A 67 -27.20 26.23 -39.98
N ASP A 68 -25.91 26.40 -39.68
CA ASP A 68 -24.81 25.64 -40.28
C ASP A 68 -24.55 24.29 -39.59
N GLY A 69 -25.18 24.02 -38.44
CA GLY A 69 -25.09 22.73 -37.73
C GLY A 69 -23.75 22.48 -37.02
N VAL A 70 -22.88 23.47 -36.94
CA VAL A 70 -21.52 23.33 -36.39
C VAL A 70 -21.54 22.96 -34.90
N SER A 71 -22.46 23.54 -34.11
CA SER A 71 -22.59 23.22 -32.68
C SER A 71 -22.99 21.76 -32.42
N ARG A 72 -23.93 21.24 -33.22
CA ARG A 72 -24.35 19.83 -33.17
C ARG A 72 -23.22 18.89 -33.57
N SER A 73 -22.45 19.25 -34.61
CA SER A 73 -21.27 18.47 -35.02
C SER A 73 -20.19 18.44 -33.94
N TYR A 74 -19.96 19.57 -33.24
CA TYR A 74 -19.03 19.61 -32.11
C TYR A 74 -19.52 18.72 -30.96
N LYS A 75 -20.80 18.82 -30.60
CA LYS A 75 -21.40 17.98 -29.56
C LYS A 75 -21.26 16.49 -29.88
N GLN A 76 -21.57 16.08 -31.10
CA GLN A 76 -21.38 14.69 -31.54
C GLN A 76 -19.91 14.25 -31.41
N ALA A 77 -18.96 15.10 -31.81
CA ALA A 77 -17.54 14.79 -31.67
C ALA A 77 -17.10 14.63 -30.21
N VAL A 78 -17.67 15.39 -29.27
CA VAL A 78 -17.41 15.23 -27.83
C VAL A 78 -18.04 13.94 -27.28
N GLU A 79 -19.26 13.59 -27.73
CA GLU A 79 -19.91 12.32 -27.35
C GLU A 79 -19.13 11.10 -27.85
N ASP A 80 -18.66 11.14 -29.11
CA ASP A 80 -17.83 10.08 -29.69
C ASP A 80 -16.50 9.93 -28.92
N LEU A 81 -15.88 11.06 -28.54
CA LEU A 81 -14.65 11.08 -27.75
C LEU A 81 -14.86 10.54 -26.33
N ASP A 82 -15.97 10.87 -25.66
CA ASP A 82 -16.29 10.31 -24.33
C ASP A 82 -16.48 8.79 -24.40
N ALA A 83 -17.25 8.31 -25.38
CA ALA A 83 -17.47 6.89 -25.61
C ALA A 83 -16.15 6.15 -25.92
N GLU A 84 -15.27 6.75 -26.71
CA GLU A 84 -13.96 6.18 -27.03
C GLU A 84 -13.02 6.18 -25.82
N THR A 85 -12.98 7.27 -25.04
CA THR A 85 -12.19 7.40 -23.80
C THR A 85 -12.56 6.31 -22.79
N ILE A 86 -13.86 6.11 -22.56
CA ILE A 86 -14.35 5.05 -21.65
C ILE A 86 -13.93 3.66 -22.14
N LYS A 87 -14.03 3.40 -23.44
CA LYS A 87 -13.74 2.08 -24.02
C LYS A 87 -12.23 1.79 -24.12
N ALA A 88 -11.44 2.78 -24.52
CA ALA A 88 -10.02 2.62 -24.85
C ALA A 88 -9.10 2.85 -23.64
N LEU A 89 -9.52 3.64 -22.65
CA LEU A 89 -8.70 3.96 -21.49
C LEU A 89 -9.26 3.44 -20.17
N ASP A 90 -10.55 3.68 -19.86
CA ASP A 90 -11.07 3.43 -18.50
C ASP A 90 -10.98 1.96 -18.08
N GLY A 91 -11.54 1.06 -18.89
CA GLY A 91 -11.51 -0.37 -18.65
C GLY A 91 -10.08 -0.93 -18.57
N PRO A 92 -9.25 -0.73 -19.62
CA PRO A 92 -7.86 -1.18 -19.62
C PRO A 92 -7.04 -0.65 -18.44
N TYR A 93 -7.13 0.65 -18.11
CA TYR A 93 -6.43 1.23 -16.97
C TYR A 93 -6.87 0.58 -15.66
N ARG A 94 -8.19 0.39 -15.46
CA ARG A 94 -8.71 -0.22 -14.25
C ARG A 94 -8.15 -1.62 -14.04
N THR A 95 -8.21 -2.46 -15.07
CA THR A 95 -7.82 -3.87 -15.00
C THR A 95 -6.30 -4.07 -14.96
N THR A 96 -5.54 -3.25 -15.69
CA THR A 96 -4.09 -3.46 -15.84
C THR A 96 -3.25 -2.64 -14.87
N VAL A 97 -3.78 -1.53 -14.34
CA VAL A 97 -3.06 -0.62 -13.43
C VAL A 97 -3.70 -0.61 -12.04
N LEU A 98 -4.96 -0.18 -11.94
CA LEU A 98 -5.57 0.10 -10.64
C LEU A 98 -5.86 -1.16 -9.81
N GLU A 99 -6.42 -2.20 -10.43
CA GLU A 99 -6.79 -3.45 -9.77
C GLU A 99 -5.56 -4.20 -9.22
N PRO A 100 -4.45 -4.39 -9.98
CA PRO A 100 -3.24 -5.02 -9.44
C PRO A 100 -2.63 -4.23 -8.28
N ILE A 101 -2.48 -2.91 -8.40
CA ILE A 101 -1.97 -2.07 -7.30
C ILE A 101 -2.86 -2.20 -6.06
N SER A 102 -4.19 -2.23 -6.26
CA SER A 102 -5.13 -2.39 -5.16
C SER A 102 -5.05 -3.76 -4.50
N ARG A 103 -4.87 -4.82 -5.29
CA ARG A 103 -4.70 -6.19 -4.78
C ARG A 103 -3.40 -6.32 -3.99
N PHE A 104 -2.30 -5.71 -4.46
CA PHE A 104 -1.04 -5.66 -3.71
C PHE A 104 -1.24 -5.00 -2.34
N CYS A 105 -1.91 -3.84 -2.30
CA CYS A 105 -2.16 -3.12 -1.05
C CYS A 105 -3.13 -3.85 -0.11
N ALA A 106 -3.97 -4.75 -0.63
CA ALA A 106 -4.95 -5.50 0.16
C ALA A 106 -4.30 -6.50 1.14
N TYR A 107 -3.03 -6.87 0.95
CA TYR A 107 -2.30 -7.77 1.86
C TYR A 107 -1.76 -7.06 3.11
N PHE A 108 -1.54 -5.74 3.06
CA PHE A 108 -0.91 -5.01 4.15
C PHE A 108 -1.65 -5.08 5.51
N PRO A 109 -3.00 -5.04 5.56
CA PRO A 109 -3.72 -5.18 6.83
C PRO A 109 -3.39 -6.47 7.58
N ASP A 110 -3.31 -7.61 6.87
CA ASP A 110 -3.02 -8.90 7.48
C ASP A 110 -1.58 -8.97 8.00
N ILE A 111 -0.62 -8.46 7.20
CA ILE A 111 0.79 -8.36 7.61
C ILE A 111 0.94 -7.45 8.83
N ASN A 112 0.21 -6.35 8.87
CA ASN A 112 0.21 -5.42 10.00
C ASN A 112 -0.32 -6.05 11.29
N GLU A 113 -1.34 -6.89 11.19
CA GLU A 113 -1.82 -7.67 12.34
C GLU A 113 -0.80 -8.73 12.79
N CYS A 114 -0.04 -9.34 11.87
CA CYS A 114 1.07 -10.23 12.24
C CYS A 114 2.18 -9.48 12.99
N ILE A 115 2.61 -8.31 12.49
CA ILE A 115 3.59 -7.44 13.16
C ILE A 115 3.10 -7.03 14.56
N LYS A 116 1.84 -6.62 14.68
CA LYS A 116 1.22 -6.27 15.95
C LYS A 116 1.18 -7.45 16.93
N LYS A 117 0.84 -8.65 16.46
CA LYS A 117 0.89 -9.87 17.27
C LYS A 117 2.31 -10.17 17.76
N ARG A 118 3.32 -10.07 16.88
CA ARG A 118 4.74 -10.24 17.24
C ARG A 118 5.16 -9.27 18.33
N ASN A 119 4.78 -7.99 18.21
CA ASN A 119 5.08 -6.97 19.21
C ASN A 119 4.41 -7.24 20.57
N HIS A 120 3.16 -7.72 20.59
CA HIS A 120 2.53 -8.16 21.84
C HIS A 120 3.25 -9.36 22.46
N LYS A 121 3.69 -10.35 21.64
CA LYS A 121 4.42 -11.51 22.15
C LYS A 121 5.80 -11.16 22.70
N LEU A 122 6.45 -10.14 22.13
CA LEU A 122 7.69 -9.61 22.69
C LEU A 122 7.47 -9.04 24.10
N LEU A 123 6.41 -8.25 24.29
CA LEU A 123 6.06 -7.69 25.59
C LEU A 123 5.71 -8.78 26.62
N ASP A 124 4.96 -9.80 26.20
CA ASP A 124 4.65 -10.97 27.02
C ASP A 124 5.96 -11.66 27.47
N TYR A 125 6.88 -11.92 26.53
CA TYR A 125 8.16 -12.57 26.82
C TYR A 125 9.04 -11.76 27.79
N ASP A 126 9.21 -10.46 27.54
CA ASP A 126 9.99 -9.56 28.38
C ASP A 126 9.41 -9.48 29.81
N ALA A 127 8.07 -9.46 29.95
CA ALA A 127 7.39 -9.47 31.24
C ALA A 127 7.64 -10.78 32.02
N MET A 128 7.64 -11.92 31.34
CA MET A 128 7.90 -13.23 31.96
C MET A 128 9.37 -13.39 32.35
N ARG A 129 10.32 -12.90 31.54
CA ARG A 129 11.73 -12.80 31.92
C ARG A 129 11.92 -11.96 33.19
N ALA A 130 11.25 -10.80 33.28
CA ALA A 130 11.32 -9.95 34.47
C ALA A 130 10.72 -10.64 35.71
N LYS A 131 9.67 -11.45 35.55
CA LYS A 131 9.09 -12.27 36.63
C LYS A 131 10.08 -13.33 37.12
N VAL A 132 10.73 -14.07 36.21
CA VAL A 132 11.76 -15.06 36.56
C VAL A 132 12.93 -14.40 37.28
N LYS A 133 13.45 -13.28 36.75
CA LYS A 133 14.55 -12.53 37.39
C LYS A 133 14.23 -12.15 38.84
N LYS A 134 13.02 -11.63 39.10
CA LYS A 134 12.58 -11.30 40.47
C LYS A 134 12.51 -12.52 41.39
N LEU A 135 12.06 -13.67 40.89
CA LEU A 135 11.99 -14.91 41.67
C LEU A 135 13.37 -15.51 41.95
N VAL A 136 14.34 -15.31 41.05
CA VAL A 136 15.75 -15.69 41.28
C VAL A 136 16.39 -14.78 42.32
N GLU A 137 16.24 -13.46 42.19
CA GLU A 137 16.80 -12.48 43.15
C GLU A 137 16.17 -12.58 44.54
N LYS A 138 14.87 -12.89 44.60
CA LYS A 138 14.12 -13.09 45.85
C LYS A 138 13.31 -14.39 45.77
N PRO A 139 13.92 -15.52 46.17
CA PRO A 139 13.26 -16.82 46.17
C PRO A 139 11.98 -16.81 47.01
N ASP A 140 10.92 -17.40 46.46
CA ASP A 140 9.64 -17.57 47.15
C ASP A 140 9.70 -18.77 48.11
N LYS A 141 8.80 -18.79 49.11
CA LYS A 141 8.65 -19.94 50.02
C LYS A 141 8.12 -21.16 49.27
N ASP A 142 7.32 -20.93 48.24
CA ASP A 142 6.84 -21.99 47.35
C ASP A 142 7.88 -22.29 46.27
N VAL A 143 8.60 -23.41 46.46
CA VAL A 143 9.67 -23.89 45.57
C VAL A 143 9.18 -24.23 44.16
N THR A 144 7.86 -24.37 43.94
CA THR A 144 7.31 -24.69 42.61
C THR A 144 7.11 -23.45 41.73
N LYS A 145 7.11 -22.24 42.31
CA LYS A 145 6.83 -21.00 41.56
C LYS A 145 7.90 -20.65 40.54
N LEU A 146 9.18 -20.83 40.90
CA LEU A 146 10.29 -20.53 39.99
C LEU A 146 10.28 -21.49 38.78
N PRO A 147 10.26 -22.84 38.96
CA PRO A 147 10.15 -23.78 37.83
C PRO A 147 8.92 -23.52 36.93
N ARG A 148 7.79 -23.14 37.53
CA ARG A 148 6.59 -22.79 36.77
C ARG A 148 6.78 -21.51 35.95
N ALA A 149 7.35 -20.47 36.54
CA ALA A 149 7.62 -19.21 35.85
C ALA A 149 8.65 -19.39 34.72
N GLU A 150 9.66 -20.23 34.91
CA GLU A 150 10.62 -20.60 33.87
C GLU A 150 9.93 -21.31 32.70
N LYS A 151 9.08 -22.31 32.98
CA LYS A 151 8.29 -22.99 31.94
C LYS A 151 7.38 -22.03 31.17
N GLU A 152 6.69 -21.14 31.88
CA GLU A 152 5.83 -20.13 31.23
C GLU A 152 6.65 -19.14 30.38
N THR A 153 7.90 -18.83 30.79
CA THR A 153 8.82 -17.97 30.03
C THR A 153 9.29 -18.66 28.75
N GLU A 154 9.62 -19.94 28.79
CA GLU A 154 9.98 -20.72 27.59
C GLU A 154 8.82 -20.80 26.59
N MET A 155 7.58 -20.95 27.07
CA MET A 155 6.40 -20.91 26.20
C MET A 155 6.19 -19.54 25.54
N ALA A 156 6.39 -18.45 26.31
CA ALA A 156 6.30 -17.09 25.77
C ALA A 156 7.41 -16.80 24.75
N LYS A 157 8.62 -17.28 25.02
CA LYS A 157 9.77 -17.19 24.11
C LYS A 157 9.48 -17.88 22.79
N ALA A 158 9.05 -19.15 22.82
CA ALA A 158 8.76 -19.91 21.61
C ALA A 158 7.67 -19.26 20.74
N ALA A 159 6.61 -18.72 21.37
CA ALA A 159 5.55 -18.02 20.64
C ALA A 159 6.01 -16.70 20.00
N TYR A 160 6.93 -15.99 20.66
CA TYR A 160 7.57 -14.80 20.12
C TYR A 160 8.50 -15.15 18.95
N GLU A 161 9.43 -16.09 19.16
CA GLU A 161 10.44 -16.49 18.18
C GLU A 161 9.80 -17.00 16.89
N GLN A 162 8.71 -17.77 16.99
CA GLN A 162 7.96 -18.23 15.82
C GLN A 162 7.49 -17.07 14.92
N LEU A 163 6.86 -16.05 15.52
CA LEU A 163 6.38 -14.89 14.75
C LEU A 163 7.54 -14.01 14.26
N ASN A 164 8.59 -13.91 15.07
CA ASN A 164 9.77 -13.12 14.73
C ASN A 164 10.50 -13.71 13.51
N GLU A 165 10.76 -15.01 13.52
CA GLU A 165 11.42 -15.72 12.42
C GLU A 165 10.57 -15.70 11.15
N GLN A 166 9.24 -15.89 11.30
CA GLN A 166 8.31 -15.78 10.18
C GLN A 166 8.41 -14.40 9.51
N LEU A 167 8.24 -13.32 10.27
CA LEU A 167 8.27 -11.97 9.71
C LEU A 167 9.66 -11.59 9.20
N PHE A 168 10.73 -12.01 9.89
CA PHE A 168 12.10 -11.78 9.44
C PHE A 168 12.38 -12.43 8.09
N THR A 169 11.76 -13.58 7.82
CA THR A 169 11.90 -14.31 6.56
C THR A 169 10.99 -13.75 5.47
N GLU A 170 9.73 -13.45 5.79
CA GLU A 170 8.70 -13.11 4.80
C GLU A 170 8.71 -11.63 4.39
N LEU A 171 9.06 -10.69 5.27
CA LEU A 171 9.08 -9.26 4.93
C LEU A 171 10.07 -8.92 3.79
N PRO A 172 11.33 -9.41 3.79
CA PRO A 172 12.24 -9.20 2.67
C PRO A 172 11.71 -9.77 1.36
N GLN A 173 11.11 -10.97 1.40
CA GLN A 173 10.55 -11.61 0.20
C GLN A 173 9.40 -10.80 -0.40
N LEU A 174 8.50 -10.30 0.44
CA LEU A 174 7.42 -9.42 0.00
C LEU A 174 7.97 -8.13 -0.60
N ILE A 175 9.00 -7.56 0.02
CA ILE A 175 9.68 -6.37 -0.51
C ILE A 175 10.18 -6.69 -1.90
N ASP A 176 10.95 -7.76 -2.10
CA ASP A 176 11.52 -8.10 -3.41
C ASP A 176 10.46 -8.43 -4.48
N LEU A 177 9.34 -9.03 -4.08
CA LEU A 177 8.21 -9.33 -4.97
C LEU A 177 7.53 -8.07 -5.54
N ARG A 178 7.68 -6.90 -4.90
CA ARG A 178 7.04 -5.64 -5.35
C ARG A 178 7.34 -5.30 -6.81
N VAL A 179 8.56 -5.57 -7.28
CA VAL A 179 9.02 -5.21 -8.63
C VAL A 179 8.35 -6.08 -9.68
N PRO A 180 8.56 -7.42 -9.70
CA PRO A 180 7.91 -8.27 -10.71
C PRO A 180 6.38 -8.23 -10.63
N TYR A 181 5.80 -7.87 -9.48
CA TYR A 181 4.36 -7.73 -9.34
C TYR A 181 3.82 -6.42 -9.97
N LEU A 182 4.48 -5.29 -9.74
CA LEU A 182 3.98 -3.97 -10.17
C LEU A 182 4.50 -3.54 -11.53
N ASP A 183 5.62 -4.09 -12.01
CA ASP A 183 6.21 -3.77 -13.31
C ASP A 183 5.22 -3.90 -14.47
N PRO A 184 4.41 -4.98 -14.59
CA PRO A 184 3.40 -5.09 -15.64
C PRO A 184 2.37 -3.95 -15.61
N SER A 185 2.01 -3.43 -14.44
CA SER A 185 1.10 -2.30 -14.31
C SER A 185 1.73 -0.99 -14.79
N PHE A 186 3.03 -0.79 -14.54
CA PHE A 186 3.74 0.38 -15.07
C PHE A 186 3.95 0.28 -16.57
N GLU A 187 4.26 -0.91 -17.09
CA GLU A 187 4.36 -1.14 -18.53
C GLU A 187 3.02 -0.85 -19.21
N ALA A 188 1.92 -1.40 -18.69
CA ALA A 188 0.58 -1.16 -19.20
C ALA A 188 0.25 0.35 -19.23
N LEU A 189 0.60 1.10 -18.18
CA LEU A 189 0.38 2.54 -18.12
C LEU A 189 1.03 3.30 -19.30
N THR A 190 2.18 2.84 -19.79
CA THR A 190 2.89 3.46 -20.93
C THR A 190 2.32 3.11 -22.30
N GLN A 191 1.50 2.05 -22.38
CA GLN A 191 0.88 1.58 -23.61
C GLN A 191 -0.54 2.14 -23.83
N ILE A 192 -1.14 2.75 -22.81
CA ILE A 192 -2.48 3.33 -22.90
C ILE A 192 -2.47 4.57 -23.82
N PRO A 193 -3.30 4.65 -24.87
CA PRO A 193 -3.19 5.67 -25.92
C PRO A 193 -3.21 7.14 -25.46
N GLU A 194 -4.01 7.51 -24.45
CA GLU A 194 -4.06 8.91 -23.96
C GLU A 194 -2.83 9.31 -23.14
N THR A 195 -2.05 8.36 -22.63
CA THR A 195 -0.77 8.66 -21.99
C THR A 195 0.33 8.97 -23.00
N ASN A 196 0.09 8.74 -24.30
CA ASN A 196 1.06 8.99 -25.39
C ASN A 196 1.47 10.46 -25.50
N MET A 197 0.58 11.40 -25.16
CA MET A 197 0.88 12.83 -25.23
C MET A 197 1.91 13.27 -24.16
N ARG A 198 2.25 12.40 -23.19
CA ARG A 198 3.26 12.64 -22.14
C ARG A 198 4.14 11.41 -21.87
N LYS A 199 4.35 10.55 -22.88
CA LYS A 199 5.17 9.34 -22.79
C LYS A 199 6.56 9.58 -22.16
N ASP A 200 7.22 10.67 -22.54
CA ASP A 200 8.55 11.01 -22.03
C ASP A 200 8.56 11.32 -20.51
N ILE A 201 7.51 11.97 -20.00
CA ILE A 201 7.37 12.28 -18.57
C ILE A 201 7.10 11.01 -17.78
N LEU A 202 6.28 10.11 -18.31
CA LEU A 202 5.96 8.83 -17.68
C LEU A 202 7.15 7.88 -17.68
N ILE A 203 7.90 7.80 -18.77
CA ILE A 203 9.14 7.02 -18.85
C ILE A 203 10.20 7.59 -17.91
N ALA A 204 10.36 8.93 -17.86
CA ALA A 204 11.30 9.56 -16.93
C ALA A 204 10.89 9.36 -15.47
N GLY A 205 9.60 9.46 -15.16
CA GLY A 205 9.02 9.17 -13.85
C GLY A 205 9.22 7.71 -13.45
N TRP A 206 8.96 6.78 -14.37
CA TRP A 206 9.14 5.34 -14.18
C TRP A 206 10.61 4.99 -13.91
N LYS A 207 11.55 5.50 -14.72
CA LYS A 207 13.01 5.37 -14.46
C LYS A 207 13.46 5.99 -13.14
N LYS A 208 12.74 6.98 -12.63
CA LYS A 208 13.03 7.61 -11.33
C LYS A 208 12.42 6.81 -10.18
N CYS A 209 11.24 6.23 -10.36
CA CYS A 209 10.67 5.23 -9.44
C CYS A 209 11.59 4.02 -9.36
N TYR A 210 11.98 3.41 -10.48
CA TYR A 210 12.92 2.28 -10.56
C TYR A 210 14.21 2.56 -9.76
N ARG A 211 14.81 3.74 -9.95
CA ARG A 211 16.01 4.16 -9.18
C ARG A 211 15.75 4.45 -7.71
N LYS A 212 14.57 4.97 -7.34
CA LYS A 212 14.23 5.32 -5.96
C LYS A 212 13.79 4.10 -5.14
N PHE A 213 13.29 3.06 -5.81
CA PHE A 213 12.94 1.77 -5.20
C PHE A 213 14.13 0.81 -5.08
N GLY A 214 15.35 1.19 -5.47
CA GLY A 214 16.57 0.45 -5.16
C GLY A 214 16.75 -0.83 -5.97
N ILE A 215 17.17 -0.66 -7.22
CA ILE A 215 17.95 -1.63 -7.99
C ILE A 215 19.28 -0.95 -8.29
#